data_AF-A0A164W5Z8-F1
#
_entry.id   AF-A0A164W5Z8-F1
#
_cell.length_a   1.000
_cell.length_b   1.000
_cell.length_c   1.000
_cell.angle_alpha   90.00
_cell.angle_beta   90.00
_cell.angle_gamma   90.00
#
_symmetry.space_group_name_H-M   'P 1'
#
loop_
_entity.id
_entity.type
_entity.pdbx_description
1 polymer ?
#
loop_
_entity_poly.entity_id
_entity_poly.type
_entity_poly.pdbx_seq_one_letter_code
_entity_poly.pdbx_strand_id
1 'polypeptide(L)'
;MSSPGGIIVILDHDECFTDENKQPLRPAKDGVDADNSQRSWCTRFWTEVFERTDDGNFTDGEYVRSCFAADPKIDTNSIRHEIFYMPMGWDGGDPVEGAEIGKMSFINFWVRGALLEALDSKMTRLPKDIHRALKPAFLARGVAPEIIDDWVSKADQEISGTPKKFFSPIRGTWARRL
;
A
#
# COMPACT_ATOMS: atom_id res chain seq x y z
N MET A 1 10.10 17.02 -18.29
CA MET A 1 9.15 16.42 -19.25
C MET A 1 9.94 15.77 -20.38
N SER A 2 9.60 14.54 -20.78
CA SER A 2 10.31 13.78 -21.82
C SER A 2 10.17 14.42 -23.21
N SER A 3 11.15 14.25 -24.10
CA SER A 3 11.07 14.70 -25.50
C SER A 3 10.04 13.86 -26.29
N PRO A 4 9.56 14.34 -27.47
CA PRO A 4 8.76 13.52 -28.40
C PRO A 4 9.39 12.16 -28.66
N GLY A 5 8.58 11.10 -28.65
CA GLY A 5 9.04 9.71 -28.73
C GLY A 5 9.54 9.10 -27.41
N GLY A 6 9.71 9.89 -26.35
CA GLY A 6 10.12 9.40 -25.03
C GLY A 6 9.02 8.60 -24.32
N ILE A 7 9.40 7.73 -23.39
CA ILE A 7 8.47 6.95 -22.57
C ILE A 7 8.22 7.68 -21.26
N ILE A 8 6.96 7.77 -20.85
CA ILE A 8 6.54 8.19 -19.51
C ILE A 8 6.13 6.93 -18.76
N VAL A 9 6.68 6.74 -17.57
CA VAL A 9 6.38 5.61 -16.68
C VAL A 9 5.90 6.18 -15.35
N ILE A 10 4.76 5.69 -14.88
CA ILE A 10 4.21 5.98 -13.54
C ILE A 10 4.11 4.64 -12.82
N LEU A 11 4.71 4.56 -11.64
CA LEU A 11 4.60 3.46 -10.70
C LEU A 11 3.96 4.01 -9.44
N ASP A 12 2.84 3.42 -9.01
CA ASP A 12 2.15 3.84 -7.80
C ASP A 12 1.66 2.64 -6.99
N HIS A 13 1.51 2.82 -5.68
CA HIS A 13 0.96 1.81 -4.80
C HIS A 13 -0.56 1.81 -4.88
N ASP A 14 -1.14 0.63 -4.74
CA ASP A 14 -2.57 0.53 -4.53
C ASP A 14 -2.92 0.71 -3.05
N GLU A 15 -4.12 1.24 -2.79
CA GLU A 15 -4.60 1.52 -1.41
C GLU A 15 -5.12 0.25 -0.70
N CYS A 16 -5.06 -0.89 -1.39
CA CYS A 16 -5.56 -2.18 -0.94
C CYS A 16 -4.50 -3.28 -1.08
N PHE A 17 -4.32 -4.07 -0.02
CA PHE A 17 -3.46 -5.25 -0.04
C PHE A 17 -4.17 -6.43 -0.70
N THR A 18 -3.40 -7.40 -1.19
CA THR A 18 -3.94 -8.68 -1.69
C THR A 18 -3.44 -9.85 -0.87
N ASP A 19 -4.18 -10.95 -0.88
CA ASP A 19 -3.78 -12.22 -0.30
C ASP A 19 -2.66 -12.91 -1.12
N GLU A 20 -2.24 -14.09 -0.68
CA GLU A 20 -1.24 -14.92 -1.36
C GLU A 20 -1.65 -15.36 -2.78
N ASN A 21 -2.95 -15.37 -3.07
CA ASN A 21 -3.52 -15.67 -4.39
C ASN A 21 -3.74 -14.41 -5.24
N LYS A 22 -3.18 -13.26 -4.80
CA LYS A 22 -3.32 -11.94 -5.44
C LYS A 22 -4.77 -11.48 -5.52
N GLN A 23 -5.62 -12.00 -4.62
CA GLN A 23 -6.99 -11.56 -4.48
C GLN A 23 -7.09 -10.35 -3.56
N PRO A 24 -7.91 -9.36 -3.92
CA PRO A 24 -8.17 -8.17 -3.12
C PRO A 24 -8.64 -8.46 -1.69
N LEU A 25 -8.06 -7.79 -0.70
CA LEU A 25 -8.52 -7.88 0.69
C LEU A 25 -9.27 -6.63 1.09
N ARG A 26 -10.56 -6.80 1.33
CA ARG A 26 -11.44 -5.69 1.70
C ARG A 26 -11.05 -5.08 3.04
N PRO A 27 -11.44 -3.82 3.31
CA PRO A 27 -11.23 -3.19 4.61
C PRO A 27 -11.83 -4.03 5.74
N ALA A 28 -11.05 -4.30 6.80
CA ALA A 28 -11.56 -4.90 8.02
C ALA A 28 -12.67 -4.07 8.67
N LYS A 29 -13.54 -4.75 9.41
CA LYS A 29 -14.68 -4.16 10.12
C LYS A 29 -14.50 -4.32 11.63
N ASP A 30 -14.99 -3.31 12.34
CA ASP A 30 -15.08 -3.31 13.80
C ASP A 30 -16.21 -4.22 14.28
N GLY A 31 -16.13 -4.65 15.55
CA GLY A 31 -17.13 -5.50 16.19
C GLY A 31 -16.70 -6.96 16.32
N VAL A 32 -17.18 -7.60 17.39
CA VAL A 32 -16.82 -8.99 17.74
C VAL A 32 -17.39 -9.99 16.73
N ASP A 33 -18.54 -9.67 16.13
CA ASP A 33 -19.23 -10.52 15.16
C ASP A 33 -18.75 -10.28 13.71
N ALA A 34 -17.78 -9.39 13.51
CA ALA A 34 -17.26 -9.07 12.18
C ALA A 34 -16.37 -10.20 11.64
N ASP A 35 -16.79 -10.83 10.54
CA ASP A 35 -15.93 -11.75 9.80
C ASP A 35 -14.84 -10.97 9.04
N ASN A 36 -13.61 -11.07 9.55
CA ASN A 36 -12.41 -10.47 8.99
C ASN A 36 -11.46 -11.51 8.35
N SER A 37 -11.93 -12.74 8.09
CA SER A 37 -11.12 -13.81 7.49
C SER A 37 -10.57 -13.43 6.11
N GLN A 38 -11.37 -12.76 5.29
CA GLN A 38 -11.04 -12.28 3.93
C GLN A 38 -10.91 -10.75 3.87
N ARG A 39 -10.61 -10.12 5.01
CA ARG A 39 -10.43 -8.67 5.15
C ARG A 39 -9.06 -8.35 5.73
N SER A 40 -8.61 -7.10 5.56
CA SER A 40 -7.33 -6.63 6.07
C SER A 40 -7.48 -5.35 6.89
N TRP A 41 -6.82 -5.33 8.04
CA TRP A 41 -6.67 -4.13 8.87
C TRP A 41 -5.71 -3.14 8.21
N CYS A 42 -4.70 -3.63 7.48
CA CYS A 42 -3.83 -2.78 6.67
C CYS A 42 -4.63 -2.06 5.57
N THR A 43 -5.50 -2.78 4.83
CA THR A 43 -6.39 -2.14 3.85
C THR A 43 -7.36 -1.16 4.53
N ARG A 44 -7.93 -1.52 5.69
CA ARG A 44 -8.82 -0.61 6.44
C ARG A 44 -8.11 0.69 6.79
N PHE A 45 -6.88 0.60 7.28
CA PHE A 45 -6.11 1.77 7.65
C PHE A 45 -5.98 2.73 6.47
N TRP A 46 -5.55 2.27 5.30
CA TRP A 46 -5.39 3.12 4.12
C TRP A 46 -6.71 3.66 3.57
N THR A 47 -7.75 2.83 3.56
CA THR A 47 -9.11 3.25 3.19
C THR A 47 -9.55 4.46 4.02
N GLU A 48 -9.26 4.43 5.33
CA GLU A 48 -9.57 5.54 6.23
C GLU A 48 -8.68 6.76 6.00
N VAL A 49 -7.38 6.58 5.71
CA VAL A 49 -6.46 7.68 5.35
C VAL A 49 -6.98 8.46 4.16
N PHE A 50 -7.42 7.75 3.11
CA PHE A 50 -7.88 8.33 1.85
C PHE A 50 -9.38 8.66 1.82
N GLU A 51 -10.09 8.53 2.95
CA GLU A 51 -11.51 8.87 3.07
C GLU A 51 -12.40 8.10 2.08
N ARG A 52 -11.99 6.87 1.72
CA ARG A 52 -12.77 6.07 0.78
C ARG A 52 -14.11 5.68 1.41
N THR A 53 -15.17 5.80 0.61
CA THR A 53 -16.51 5.34 0.98
C THR A 53 -16.89 3.99 0.35
N ASP A 54 -16.00 3.42 -0.46
CA ASP A 54 -16.19 2.10 -1.08
C ASP A 54 -15.63 0.95 -0.21
N ASP A 55 -16.05 -0.30 -0.49
CA ASP A 55 -15.60 -1.50 0.24
C ASP A 55 -14.26 -2.04 -0.30
N GLY A 56 -13.34 -1.13 -0.69
CA GLY A 56 -11.99 -1.45 -1.15
C GLY A 56 -11.88 -1.76 -2.65
N ASN A 57 -12.56 -0.97 -3.49
CA ASN A 57 -12.39 -1.07 -4.94
C ASN A 57 -11.07 -0.43 -5.38
N PHE A 58 -10.35 -1.05 -6.31
CA PHE A 58 -9.13 -0.50 -6.88
C PHE A 58 -9.46 0.54 -7.95
N THR A 59 -9.33 1.82 -7.65
CA THR A 59 -9.67 2.88 -8.63
C THR A 59 -8.44 3.56 -9.23
N ASP A 60 -7.30 3.54 -8.54
CA ASP A 60 -6.24 4.50 -8.84
C ASP A 60 -5.44 4.13 -10.09
N GLY A 61 -5.24 2.84 -10.33
CA GLY A 61 -4.66 2.35 -11.58
C GLY A 61 -5.48 2.68 -12.82
N GLU A 62 -6.80 2.65 -12.70
CA GLU A 62 -7.71 3.00 -13.78
C GLU A 62 -7.68 4.51 -14.04
N TYR A 63 -7.53 5.31 -12.98
CA TYR A 63 -7.41 6.76 -13.08
C TYR A 63 -6.18 7.19 -13.88
N VAL A 64 -4.97 6.71 -13.54
CA VAL A 64 -3.74 7.07 -14.29
C VAL A 64 -3.85 6.69 -15.76
N ARG A 65 -4.38 5.49 -16.04
CA ARG A 65 -4.61 5.03 -17.41
C ARG A 65 -5.59 5.94 -18.15
N SER A 66 -6.66 6.39 -17.49
CA SER A 66 -7.63 7.33 -18.06
C SER A 66 -7.01 8.69 -18.37
N CYS A 67 -6.11 9.19 -17.50
CA CYS A 67 -5.38 10.43 -17.74
C CYS A 67 -4.49 10.32 -18.98
N PHE A 68 -3.78 9.20 -19.15
CA PHE A 68 -2.97 8.97 -20.36
C PHE A 68 -3.83 8.88 -21.62
N ALA A 69 -5.00 8.24 -21.54
CA ALA A 69 -5.90 8.12 -22.68
C ALA A 69 -6.54 9.46 -23.09
N ALA A 70 -6.69 10.39 -22.14
CA ALA A 70 -7.26 11.71 -22.38
C ALA A 70 -6.24 12.76 -22.83
N ASP A 71 -4.93 12.52 -22.66
CA ASP A 71 -3.89 13.49 -23.02
C ASP A 71 -3.55 13.42 -24.52
N PRO A 72 -3.76 14.51 -25.30
CA PRO A 72 -3.48 14.53 -26.73
C PRO A 72 -1.99 14.44 -27.09
N LYS A 73 -1.08 14.50 -26.11
CA LYS A 73 0.37 14.34 -26.28
C LYS A 73 0.83 12.90 -26.05
N ILE A 74 -0.09 11.97 -25.80
CA ILE A 74 0.21 10.56 -25.57
C ILE A 74 -0.22 9.74 -26.78
N ASP A 75 0.64 8.81 -27.21
CA ASP A 75 0.25 7.78 -28.17
C ASP A 75 -0.63 6.76 -27.44
N THR A 76 -1.95 6.89 -27.60
CA THR A 76 -2.94 6.04 -26.92
C THR A 76 -2.74 4.54 -27.21
N ASN A 77 -2.20 4.18 -28.38
CA ASN A 77 -1.94 2.78 -28.74
C ASN A 77 -0.74 2.18 -27.99
N SER A 78 0.12 3.05 -27.45
CA SER A 78 1.30 2.67 -26.68
C SER A 78 1.03 2.48 -25.19
N ILE A 79 -0.16 2.86 -24.70
CA ILE A 79 -0.49 2.73 -23.29
C ILE A 79 -0.43 1.25 -22.87
N ARG A 80 0.30 0.97 -21.81
CA ARG A 80 0.42 -0.34 -21.17
C ARG A 80 0.20 -0.19 -19.67
N HIS A 81 -0.33 -1.25 -19.07
CA HIS A 81 -0.61 -1.32 -17.65
C HIS A 81 -0.28 -2.71 -17.13
N GLU A 82 0.37 -2.78 -15.97
CA GLU A 82 0.71 -4.03 -15.29
C GLU A 82 0.67 -3.83 -13.78
N ILE A 83 0.33 -4.90 -13.05
CA ILE A 83 0.36 -4.93 -11.59
C ILE A 83 1.50 -5.85 -11.15
N PHE A 84 2.44 -5.28 -10.41
CA PHE A 84 3.50 -6.00 -9.73
C PHE A 84 3.08 -6.26 -8.28
N TYR A 85 3.43 -7.43 -7.74
CA TYR A 85 3.02 -7.82 -6.40
C TYR A 85 4.26 -7.93 -5.51
N MET A 86 4.37 -7.00 -4.56
CA MET A 86 5.51 -6.92 -3.67
C MET A 86 5.18 -7.62 -2.35
N PRO A 87 5.87 -8.71 -1.98
CA PRO A 87 5.54 -9.45 -0.76
C PRO A 87 5.82 -8.60 0.48
N MET A 88 5.01 -8.77 1.52
CA MET A 88 5.12 -8.01 2.77
C MET A 88 5.50 -8.93 3.92
N GLY A 89 6.78 -8.94 4.30
CA GLY A 89 7.27 -9.73 5.44
C GLY A 89 7.44 -11.23 5.21
N TRP A 90 7.35 -11.70 3.95
CA TRP A 90 7.54 -13.10 3.56
C TRP A 90 8.17 -13.21 2.16
N ASP A 91 8.52 -14.42 1.73
CA ASP A 91 9.27 -14.64 0.47
C ASP A 91 8.46 -14.47 -0.83
N GLY A 92 7.14 -14.39 -0.77
CA GLY A 92 6.29 -14.25 -1.96
C GLY A 92 6.09 -15.55 -2.77
N GLY A 93 6.39 -16.73 -2.22
CA GLY A 93 6.28 -18.01 -2.93
C GLY A 93 7.51 -18.36 -3.78
N ASP A 94 8.64 -17.74 -3.44
CA ASP A 94 10.01 -17.96 -3.94
C ASP A 94 10.36 -17.49 -5.38
N PRO A 95 10.19 -16.19 -5.70
CA PRO A 95 10.94 -15.50 -6.74
C PRO A 95 12.40 -15.24 -6.31
N VAL A 96 13.29 -14.96 -7.27
CA VAL A 96 14.68 -14.54 -7.00
C VAL A 96 14.69 -13.38 -5.99
N GLU A 97 15.42 -13.54 -4.89
CA GLU A 97 15.54 -12.56 -3.79
C GLU A 97 14.23 -12.26 -3.01
N GLY A 98 13.20 -13.11 -3.14
CA GLY A 98 11.88 -12.89 -2.55
C GLY A 98 11.89 -12.61 -1.04
N ALA A 99 12.70 -13.36 -0.28
CA ALA A 99 12.85 -13.14 1.17
C ALA A 99 13.41 -11.75 1.52
N GLU A 100 14.41 -11.27 0.77
CA GLU A 100 15.00 -9.94 1.00
C GLU A 100 14.04 -8.84 0.56
N ILE A 101 13.35 -9.01 -0.58
CA ILE A 101 12.29 -8.11 -1.03
C ILE A 101 11.19 -8.02 0.03
N GLY A 102 10.72 -9.15 0.55
CA GLY A 102 9.68 -9.21 1.57
C GLY A 102 10.03 -8.45 2.84
N LYS A 103 11.27 -8.65 3.31
CA LYS A 103 11.82 -7.96 4.47
C LYS A 103 11.95 -6.46 4.23
N MET A 104 12.54 -6.05 3.10
CA MET A 104 12.70 -4.63 2.75
C MET A 104 11.35 -3.93 2.60
N SER A 105 10.37 -4.59 2.01
CA SER A 105 9.03 -4.05 1.81
C SER A 105 8.33 -3.80 3.14
N PHE A 106 8.39 -4.77 4.06
CA PHE A 106 7.90 -4.59 5.42
C PHE A 106 8.59 -3.42 6.14
N ILE A 107 9.90 -3.29 6.02
CA ILE A 107 10.65 -2.17 6.64
C ILE A 107 10.25 -0.82 6.02
N ASN A 108 10.18 -0.73 4.69
CA ASN A 108 9.92 0.53 3.99
C ASN A 108 8.48 1.02 4.16
N PHE A 109 7.51 0.11 4.10
CA PHE A 109 6.09 0.47 4.18
C PHE A 109 5.58 0.53 5.61
N TRP A 110 6.11 -0.31 6.50
CA TRP A 110 5.46 -0.56 7.78
C TRP A 110 6.32 -0.15 8.97
N VAL A 111 7.59 -0.54 8.99
CA VAL A 111 8.45 -0.47 10.19
C VAL A 111 9.60 0.54 10.04
N ARG A 112 9.35 1.70 9.42
CA ARG A 112 10.41 2.68 9.14
C ARG A 112 11.18 3.14 10.40
N GLY A 113 10.72 2.77 11.60
CA GLY A 113 11.32 3.06 12.90
C GLY A 113 12.33 2.04 13.40
N ALA A 114 12.16 0.74 13.14
CA ALA A 114 13.04 -0.28 13.75
C ALA A 114 14.42 -0.36 13.07
N LEU A 115 14.51 -0.09 11.76
CA LEU A 115 15.81 -0.01 11.08
C LEU A 115 16.61 1.22 11.55
N LEU A 116 15.93 2.33 11.86
CA LEU A 116 16.57 3.52 12.42
C LEU A 116 17.03 3.30 13.87
N GLU A 117 16.37 2.46 14.67
CA GLU A 117 16.85 2.09 16.02
C GLU A 117 18.16 1.29 16.00
N ALA A 118 18.36 0.44 14.98
CA ALA A 118 19.61 -0.29 14.80
C ALA A 118 20.77 0.60 14.31
N LEU A 119 20.46 1.73 13.66
CA LEU A 119 21.43 2.60 12.99
C LEU A 119 21.71 3.93 13.72
N ASP A 120 20.79 4.42 14.56
CA ASP A 120 20.99 5.66 15.31
C ASP A 120 20.24 5.70 16.65
N SER A 121 20.98 5.54 17.75
CA SER A 121 20.47 5.62 19.13
C SER A 121 20.01 7.02 19.57
N LYS A 122 20.18 8.07 18.75
CA LYS A 122 19.97 9.47 19.16
C LYS A 122 18.78 10.18 18.51
N MET A 123 18.07 9.55 17.57
CA MET A 123 17.02 10.20 16.78
C MET A 123 15.60 9.86 17.31
N THR A 124 15.22 10.43 18.45
CA THR A 124 14.00 10.09 19.20
C THR A 124 12.72 10.85 18.81
N ARG A 125 12.69 11.60 17.69
CA ARG A 125 11.65 12.62 17.45
C ARG A 125 10.86 12.55 16.14
N LEU A 126 11.09 11.56 15.28
CA LEU A 126 10.24 11.33 14.10
C LEU A 126 9.23 10.21 14.40
N PRO A 127 7.96 10.31 13.98
CA PRO A 127 7.00 9.23 14.13
C PRO A 127 7.58 7.98 13.48
N LYS A 128 7.76 6.95 14.32
CA LYS A 128 8.57 5.80 14.01
C LYS A 128 8.00 4.99 12.85
N ASP A 129 6.69 4.98 12.61
CA ASP A 129 6.06 4.20 11.55
C ASP A 129 5.02 5.05 10.81
N ILE A 130 4.75 4.79 9.53
CA ILE A 130 3.88 5.64 8.68
C ILE A 130 2.48 5.81 9.29
N HIS A 131 1.98 4.79 9.97
CA HIS A 131 0.67 4.82 10.63
C HIS A 131 0.64 5.77 11.83
N ARG A 132 1.73 5.83 12.60
CA ARG A 132 1.86 6.78 13.72
C ARG A 132 2.05 8.21 13.21
N ALA A 133 2.67 8.39 12.05
CA ALA A 133 2.76 9.69 11.39
C ALA A 133 1.39 10.23 10.94
N LEU A 134 0.45 9.32 10.65
CA LEU A 134 -0.91 9.65 10.19
C LEU A 134 -1.91 9.84 11.35
N LYS A 135 -1.55 9.46 12.58
CA LYS A 135 -2.38 9.64 13.79
C LYS A 135 -2.92 11.08 13.94
N PRO A 136 -2.14 12.16 13.74
CA PRO A 136 -2.68 13.52 13.83
C PRO A 136 -3.82 13.81 12.82
N ALA A 137 -3.75 13.26 11.61
CA ALA A 137 -4.80 13.43 10.61
C ALA A 137 -6.12 12.75 11.04
N PHE A 138 -6.02 11.55 11.62
CA PHE A 138 -7.19 10.85 12.19
C PHE A 138 -7.79 11.58 13.40
N LEU A 139 -6.94 12.09 14.29
CA LEU A 139 -7.40 12.87 15.44
C LEU A 139 -8.10 14.16 15.01
N ALA A 140 -7.57 14.86 14.00
CA ALA A 140 -8.20 16.05 13.44
C ALA A 140 -9.59 15.75 12.83
N ARG A 141 -9.82 14.50 12.39
CA ARG A 141 -11.11 14.01 11.87
C ARG A 141 -12.05 13.47 12.96
N GLY A 142 -11.62 13.50 14.23
CA GLY A 142 -12.45 13.07 15.36
C GLY A 142 -12.44 11.56 15.61
N VAL A 143 -11.53 10.79 15.01
CA VAL A 143 -11.34 9.38 15.35
C VAL A 143 -10.70 9.31 16.74
N ALA A 144 -11.28 8.52 17.63
CA ALA A 144 -10.78 8.38 18.99
C ALA A 144 -9.37 7.75 19.01
N PRO A 145 -8.44 8.24 19.84
CA PRO A 145 -7.05 7.76 19.86
C PRO A 145 -6.95 6.25 20.11
N GLU A 146 -7.80 5.70 20.98
CA GLU A 146 -7.86 4.28 21.30
C GLU A 146 -8.28 3.41 20.11
N ILE A 147 -9.12 3.93 19.22
CA ILE A 147 -9.54 3.23 17.99
C ILE A 147 -8.37 3.21 17.00
N ILE A 148 -7.67 4.33 16.85
CA ILE A 148 -6.49 4.41 15.97
C ILE A 148 -5.42 3.44 16.45
N ASP A 149 -5.13 3.42 17.76
CA ASP A 149 -4.12 2.54 18.33
C ASP A 149 -4.50 1.06 18.22
N ASP A 150 -5.79 0.73 18.35
CA ASP A 150 -6.32 -0.63 18.12
C ASP A 150 -6.16 -1.07 16.65
N TRP A 151 -6.53 -0.21 15.69
CA TRP A 151 -6.34 -0.50 14.26
C TRP A 151 -4.87 -0.71 13.89
N VAL A 152 -3.98 0.14 14.39
CA VAL A 152 -2.53 -0.02 14.17
C VAL A 152 -2.03 -1.33 14.75
N SER A 153 -2.40 -1.67 15.98
CA SER A 153 -2.00 -2.93 16.62
C SER A 153 -2.46 -4.16 15.83
N LYS A 154 -3.70 -4.16 15.34
CA LYS A 154 -4.24 -5.27 14.52
C LYS A 154 -3.54 -5.37 13.17
N ALA A 155 -3.21 -4.24 12.56
CA ALA A 155 -2.49 -4.20 11.29
C ALA A 155 -1.01 -4.63 11.45
N ASP A 156 -0.34 -4.22 12.55
CA ASP A 156 1.00 -4.68 12.94
C ASP A 156 1.05 -6.21 13.08
N GLN A 157 0.08 -6.79 13.79
CA GLN A 157 -0.04 -8.24 13.94
C GLN A 157 -0.25 -8.93 12.60
N GLU A 158 -1.14 -8.37 11.77
CA GLU A 158 -1.45 -8.90 10.45
C GLU A 158 -0.20 -8.97 9.56
N ILE A 159 0.55 -7.87 9.43
CA ILE A 159 1.65 -7.77 8.47
C ILE A 159 2.99 -8.35 8.96
N SER A 160 3.07 -8.75 10.22
CA SER A 160 4.23 -9.48 10.78
C SER A 160 4.45 -10.87 10.15
N GLY A 161 3.60 -11.27 9.21
CA GLY A 161 3.73 -12.47 8.38
C GLY A 161 3.28 -13.76 9.06
N THR A 162 2.89 -13.72 10.34
CA THR A 162 2.50 -14.91 11.11
C THR A 162 1.02 -15.31 10.96
N PRO A 163 0.05 -14.37 10.81
CA PRO A 163 -1.35 -14.74 10.61
C PRO A 163 -1.75 -14.93 9.15
N LYS A 164 -1.18 -14.14 8.23
CA LYS A 164 -1.60 -14.06 6.82
C LYS A 164 -0.43 -13.57 5.96
N LYS A 165 -0.41 -14.01 4.70
CA LYS A 165 0.58 -13.63 3.69
C LYS A 165 -0.04 -12.60 2.74
N PHE A 166 0.65 -11.48 2.56
CA PHE A 166 0.14 -10.35 1.78
C PHE A 166 1.11 -9.91 0.70
N PHE A 167 0.54 -9.37 -0.37
CA PHE A 167 1.25 -8.51 -1.30
C PHE A 167 0.73 -7.08 -1.21
N SER A 168 1.63 -6.11 -1.32
CA SER A 168 1.30 -4.73 -1.71
C SER A 168 1.35 -4.65 -3.24
N PRO A 169 0.22 -4.35 -3.91
CA PRO A 169 0.22 -4.18 -5.36
C PRO A 169 0.86 -2.84 -5.74
N ILE A 170 1.74 -2.89 -6.75
CA ILE A 170 2.35 -1.73 -7.39
C ILE A 170 1.86 -1.69 -8.84
N ARG A 171 1.20 -0.61 -9.22
CA ARG A 171 0.66 -0.42 -10.56
C ARG A 171 1.63 0.36 -11.42
N GLY A 172 2.09 -0.29 -12.49
CA GLY A 172 2.83 0.37 -13.55
C GLY A 172 1.90 0.77 -14.68
N THR A 173 1.90 2.06 -15.03
CA THR A 173 1.30 2.56 -16.27
C THR A 173 2.35 3.30 -17.06
N TRP A 174 2.54 2.95 -18.33
CA TRP A 174 3.49 3.62 -19.19
C TRP A 174 2.95 3.83 -20.60
N ALA A 175 3.43 4.89 -21.26
CA ALA A 175 3.07 5.23 -22.62
C ALA A 175 4.18 6.06 -23.29
N ARG A 176 4.14 6.11 -24.62
CA ARG A 176 5.01 6.95 -25.43
C ARG A 176 4.38 8.32 -25.59
N ARG A 177 5.20 9.35 -25.47
CA ARG A 177 4.85 10.73 -25.80
C ARG A 177 4.92 10.94 -27.32
N LEU A 178 3.94 11.65 -27.88
CA LEU A 178 3.92 12.14 -29.26
C LEU A 178 4.91 13.30 -29.48
#